data_AF-A0A5J9V562-F1
#
_entry.id   AF-A0A5J9V562-F1
#
_cell.length_a   1.000
_cell.length_b   1.000
_cell.length_c   1.000
_cell.angle_alpha   90.00
_cell.angle_beta   90.00
_cell.angle_gamma   90.00
#
_symmetry.space_group_name_H-M   'P 1'
#
loop_
_entity.id
_entity.type
_entity.pdbx_description
1 polymer ?
#
loop_
_entity_poly.entity_id
_entity_poly.type
_entity_poly.pdbx_seq_one_letter_code
_entity_poly.pdbx_strand_id
1 'polypeptide(L)'
;AHPASRPRHNKGLAFSEEERDAHYLRGLLPPVLASQELQEKKLMHNLRQCEEPLQCYIAMMDLQERNEHLFYKLINDNVEELLPIVYTPIVGEACQKYSIIYRRPQGLYISLKDKCVAVLNLFKFSCVGGKILEVLKNWPERSIQVSVVNDGKRILGLGDQGC
;
A
#
# COMPACT_ATOMS: atom_id res chain seq x y z
N ALA A 1 -5.95 -16.67 -8.58
CA ALA A 1 -4.85 -15.70 -8.82
C ALA A 1 -3.57 -16.32 -8.26
N HIS A 2 -2.50 -16.40 -9.06
CA HIS A 2 -1.24 -17.02 -8.66
C HIS A 2 -0.60 -16.30 -7.46
N PRO A 3 0.19 -16.98 -6.61
CA PRO A 3 0.83 -16.33 -5.47
C PRO A 3 1.73 -15.15 -5.89
N ALA A 4 2.34 -15.21 -7.08
CA ALA A 4 3.13 -14.13 -7.65
C ALA A 4 2.34 -12.82 -7.93
N SER A 5 1.00 -12.88 -8.01
CA SER A 5 0.16 -11.69 -8.23
C SER A 5 -0.40 -11.09 -6.94
N ARG A 6 -0.16 -11.72 -5.78
CA ARG A 6 -0.64 -11.25 -4.47
C ARG A 6 0.54 -10.77 -3.63
N PRO A 7 0.61 -9.50 -3.22
CA PRO A 7 1.81 -8.96 -2.56
C PRO A 7 2.23 -9.72 -1.31
N ARG A 8 1.26 -10.22 -0.54
CA ARG A 8 1.46 -11.06 0.65
C ARG A 8 2.11 -12.42 0.39
N HIS A 9 1.96 -12.97 -0.81
CA HIS A 9 2.44 -14.32 -1.14
C HIS A 9 3.57 -14.29 -2.17
N ASN A 10 3.78 -13.15 -2.83
CA ASN A 10 4.77 -13.02 -3.86
C ASN A 10 6.18 -12.99 -3.27
N LYS A 11 7.03 -13.91 -3.72
CA LYS A 11 8.46 -13.97 -3.35
C LYS A 11 9.38 -13.48 -4.48
N GLY A 12 8.82 -13.04 -5.60
CA GLY A 12 9.58 -12.66 -6.79
C GLY A 12 10.46 -13.82 -7.27
N LEU A 13 11.76 -13.58 -7.38
CA LEU A 13 12.71 -14.61 -7.82
C LEU A 13 13.14 -15.58 -6.71
N ALA A 14 12.63 -15.42 -5.48
CA ALA A 14 12.93 -16.30 -4.35
C ALA A 14 11.99 -17.53 -4.29
N PHE A 15 11.01 -17.66 -5.18
CA PHE A 15 10.28 -18.91 -5.31
C PHE A 15 11.24 -20.05 -5.70
N SER A 16 11.26 -21.13 -4.93
CA SER A 16 12.06 -22.33 -5.25
C SER A 16 11.53 -23.01 -6.52
N GLU A 17 12.29 -23.93 -7.10
CA GLU A 17 11.82 -24.72 -8.26
C GLU A 17 10.55 -25.51 -7.92
N GLU A 18 10.50 -26.11 -6.73
CA GLU A 18 9.34 -26.86 -6.24
C GLU A 18 8.12 -25.96 -6.09
N GLU A 19 8.29 -24.76 -5.53
CA GLU A 19 7.20 -23.77 -5.42
C GLU A 19 6.73 -23.30 -6.80
N ARG A 20 7.65 -23.13 -7.75
CA ARG A 20 7.33 -22.73 -9.12
C ARG A 20 6.51 -23.80 -9.83
N ASP A 21 6.87 -25.07 -9.67
CA ASP A 21 6.12 -26.19 -10.24
C ASP A 21 4.75 -26.34 -9.53
N ALA A 22 4.72 -26.29 -8.21
CA ALA A 22 3.50 -26.47 -7.41
C ALA A 22 2.46 -25.34 -7.61
N HIS A 23 2.91 -24.13 -7.94
CA HIS A 23 2.05 -22.96 -8.14
C HIS A 23 1.88 -22.52 -9.59
N TYR A 24 2.34 -23.35 -10.53
CA TYR A 24 2.26 -23.10 -11.98
C TYR A 24 2.93 -21.78 -12.39
N LEU A 25 4.09 -21.48 -11.82
CA LEU A 25 4.91 -20.29 -12.12
C LEU A 25 6.04 -20.58 -13.11
N ARG A 26 6.30 -21.85 -13.44
CA ARG A 26 7.34 -22.22 -14.41
C ARG A 26 7.05 -21.58 -15.77
N GLY A 27 8.04 -20.89 -16.34
CA GLY A 27 7.91 -20.12 -17.59
C GLY A 27 7.32 -18.72 -17.41
N LEU A 28 6.73 -18.39 -16.25
CA LEU A 28 6.26 -17.04 -15.91
C LEU A 28 7.34 -16.21 -15.20
N LEU A 29 8.35 -16.88 -14.63
CA LEU A 29 9.51 -16.26 -14.00
C LEU A 29 10.79 -16.67 -14.75
N PRO A 30 11.79 -15.78 -14.83
CA PRO A 30 13.13 -16.14 -15.30
C PRO A 30 13.69 -17.36 -14.55
N PRO A 31 14.51 -18.21 -15.19
CA PRO A 31 15.03 -19.43 -14.56
C PRO A 31 15.97 -19.17 -13.38
N VAL A 32 16.49 -17.96 -13.23
CA VAL A 32 17.36 -17.60 -12.10
C VAL A 32 16.56 -17.58 -10.79
N LEU A 33 17.13 -18.18 -9.76
CA LEU A 33 16.70 -18.05 -8.38
C LEU A 33 17.50 -16.93 -7.71
N ALA A 34 16.84 -16.04 -6.96
CA ALA A 34 17.51 -15.02 -6.17
C ALA A 34 16.97 -15.05 -4.75
N SER A 35 17.86 -15.30 -3.79
CA SER A 35 17.50 -15.30 -2.36
C SER A 35 16.93 -13.94 -1.94
N GLN A 36 16.22 -13.92 -0.82
CA GLN A 36 15.62 -12.69 -0.32
C GLN A 36 16.70 -11.63 -0.02
N GLU A 37 17.85 -12.03 0.51
CA GLU A 37 19.00 -11.17 0.79
C GLU A 37 19.61 -10.59 -0.49
N LEU A 38 19.67 -11.38 -1.56
CA LEU A 38 20.16 -10.88 -2.85
C LEU A 38 19.17 -9.88 -3.47
N GLN A 39 17.87 -10.12 -3.34
CA GLN A 39 16.85 -9.18 -3.80
C GLN A 39 16.91 -7.87 -3.02
N GLU A 40 17.03 -7.94 -1.70
CA GLU A 40 17.24 -6.80 -0.80
C GLU A 40 18.48 -5.99 -1.20
N LYS A 41 19.64 -6.65 -1.37
CA LYS A 41 20.88 -5.98 -1.77
C LYS A 41 20.74 -5.23 -3.10
N LYS A 42 20.06 -5.83 -4.07
CA LYS A 42 19.80 -5.17 -5.37
C LYS A 42 18.88 -3.96 -5.22
N LEU A 43 17.83 -4.07 -4.39
CA LEU A 43 16.92 -2.96 -4.14
C LEU A 43 17.62 -1.80 -3.43
N MET A 44 18.40 -2.07 -2.37
CA MET A 44 19.18 -1.04 -1.69
C MET A 44 20.18 -0.36 -2.62
N HIS A 45 20.84 -1.12 -3.51
CA HIS A 45 21.73 -0.54 -4.52
C HIS A 45 21.00 0.47 -5.41
N ASN A 46 19.83 0.10 -5.92
CA ASN A 46 19.02 0.98 -6.77
C ASN A 46 18.49 2.20 -6.01
N LEU A 47 18.04 2.02 -4.75
CA LEU A 47 17.54 3.11 -3.91
C LEU A 47 18.64 4.13 -3.58
N ARG A 48 19.88 3.69 -3.37
CA ARG A 48 21.02 4.58 -3.14
C ARG A 48 21.47 5.35 -4.38
N GLN A 49 21.08 4.90 -5.57
CA GLN A 49 21.31 5.59 -6.84
C GLN A 49 20.14 6.50 -7.24
N CYS A 50 19.06 6.49 -6.48
CA CYS A 50 17.89 7.30 -6.74
C CYS A 50 18.18 8.77 -6.36
N GLU A 51 18.24 9.65 -7.36
CA GLU A 51 18.61 11.06 -7.17
C GLU A 51 17.46 11.90 -6.57
N GLU A 52 16.22 11.54 -6.88
CA GLU A 52 15.03 12.32 -6.57
C GLU A 52 14.23 11.61 -5.47
N PRO A 53 14.14 12.17 -4.25
CA PRO A 53 13.54 11.49 -3.09
C PRO A 53 12.11 10.98 -3.32
N LEU A 54 11.28 11.71 -4.07
CA LEU A 54 9.91 11.28 -4.35
C LEU A 54 9.88 10.04 -5.27
N GLN A 55 10.81 9.91 -6.24
CA GLN A 55 10.97 8.67 -7.00
C GLN A 55 11.31 7.49 -6.08
N CYS A 56 12.14 7.71 -5.06
CA CYS A 56 12.52 6.64 -4.14
C CYS A 56 11.31 6.23 -3.28
N TYR A 57 10.51 7.20 -2.83
CA TYR A 57 9.23 6.94 -2.17
C TYR A 57 8.29 6.12 -3.06
N ILE A 58 8.10 6.52 -4.32
CA ILE A 58 7.25 5.81 -5.27
C ILE A 58 7.74 4.37 -5.47
N ALA A 59 9.05 4.16 -5.62
CA ALA A 59 9.65 2.84 -5.76
C ALA A 59 9.41 1.94 -4.52
N MET A 60 9.46 2.53 -3.32
CA MET A 60 9.15 1.83 -2.07
C MET A 60 7.67 1.45 -1.98
N MET A 61 6.75 2.34 -2.33
CA MET A 61 5.31 2.04 -2.35
C MET A 61 4.97 0.97 -3.40
N ASP A 62 5.60 1.01 -4.57
CA ASP A 62 5.47 -0.05 -5.58
C ASP A 62 6.03 -1.40 -5.14
N LEU A 63 7.06 -1.40 -4.29
CA LEU A 63 7.58 -2.63 -3.70
C LEU A 63 6.56 -3.23 -2.73
N GLN A 64 5.97 -2.41 -1.86
CA GLN A 64 4.91 -2.83 -0.93
C GLN A 64 3.75 -3.49 -1.69
N GLU A 65 3.32 -2.90 -2.80
CA GLU A 65 2.24 -3.39 -3.67
C GLU A 65 2.61 -4.59 -4.55
N ARG A 66 3.85 -5.06 -4.51
CA ARG A 66 4.31 -6.24 -5.28
C ARG A 66 4.79 -7.36 -4.40
N ASN A 67 5.51 -7.06 -3.32
CA ASN A 67 6.10 -8.02 -2.40
C ASN A 67 6.17 -7.39 -1.00
N GLU A 68 5.11 -7.61 -0.23
CA GLU A 68 4.92 -7.02 1.10
C GLU A 68 5.99 -7.49 2.09
N HIS A 69 6.36 -8.78 2.04
CA HIS A 69 7.40 -9.33 2.91
C HIS A 69 8.78 -8.71 2.66
N LEU A 70 9.15 -8.52 1.39
CA LEU A 70 10.43 -7.91 1.04
C LEU A 70 10.45 -6.42 1.42
N PHE A 71 9.34 -5.71 1.25
CA PHE A 71 9.20 -4.32 1.71
C PHE A 71 9.48 -4.18 3.21
N TYR A 72 8.83 -4.98 4.05
CA TYR A 72 9.03 -4.91 5.50
C TYR A 72 10.41 -5.37 5.94
N LYS A 73 10.97 -6.42 5.30
CA LYS A 73 12.35 -6.84 5.57
C LYS A 73 13.36 -5.72 5.26
N LEU A 74 13.24 -5.11 4.08
CA LEU A 74 14.10 -4.03 3.62
C LEU A 74 14.11 -2.84 4.61
N ILE A 75 12.93 -2.44 5.09
CA ILE A 75 12.79 -1.36 6.09
C ILE A 75 13.38 -1.77 7.43
N ASN A 76 13.09 -2.99 7.93
CA ASN A 76 13.60 -3.43 9.23
C ASN A 76 15.14 -3.47 9.26
N ASP A 77 15.76 -3.92 8.18
CA ASP A 77 17.21 -4.08 8.11
C ASP A 77 17.94 -2.74 7.84
N ASN A 78 17.24 -1.73 7.32
CA ASN A 78 17.81 -0.43 6.89
C ASN A 78 17.00 0.77 7.39
N VAL A 79 16.43 0.67 8.60
CA VAL A 79 15.41 1.61 9.11
C VAL A 79 15.90 3.05 9.12
N GLU A 80 17.14 3.31 9.54
CA GLU A 80 17.70 4.67 9.63
C GLU A 80 17.79 5.35 8.26
N GLU A 81 18.12 4.59 7.20
CA GLU A 81 18.26 5.10 5.83
C GLU A 81 16.90 5.27 5.15
N LEU A 82 15.96 4.34 5.40
CA LEU A 82 14.69 4.29 4.66
C LEU A 82 13.54 5.03 5.34
N LEU A 83 13.58 5.25 6.65
CA LEU A 83 12.50 5.95 7.36
C LEU A 83 12.26 7.37 6.82
N PRO A 84 13.28 8.19 6.52
CA PRO A 84 13.07 9.50 5.90
C PRO A 84 12.45 9.44 4.50
N ILE A 85 12.64 8.33 3.78
CA ILE A 85 12.08 8.10 2.44
C ILE A 85 10.59 7.75 2.55
N VAL A 86 10.21 6.80 3.40
CA VAL A 86 8.81 6.33 3.50
C VAL A 86 7.95 7.13 4.48
N TYR A 87 8.57 8.00 5.27
CA TYR A 87 7.92 8.85 6.26
C TYR A 87 8.32 10.33 6.05
N THR A 88 8.34 11.12 7.12
CA THR A 88 8.71 12.54 7.03
C THR A 88 10.19 12.71 6.68
N PRO A 89 10.55 13.66 5.80
CA PRO A 89 9.68 14.69 5.22
C PRO A 89 8.96 14.27 3.92
N ILE A 90 9.42 13.22 3.24
CA ILE A 90 9.03 12.90 1.85
C ILE A 90 7.55 12.51 1.72
N VAL A 91 6.99 11.82 2.72
CA VAL A 91 5.54 11.51 2.74
C VAL A 91 4.67 12.77 2.67
N GLY A 92 5.15 13.91 3.18
CA GLY A 92 4.45 15.18 3.08
C GLY A 92 4.36 15.69 1.64
N GLU A 93 5.47 15.64 0.91
CA GLU A 93 5.51 15.96 -0.53
C GLU A 93 4.65 14.96 -1.33
N ALA A 94 4.70 13.68 -0.97
CA ALA A 94 3.87 12.65 -1.59
C ALA A 94 2.37 12.92 -1.39
N CYS A 95 1.95 13.39 -0.21
CA CYS A 95 0.57 13.84 0.02
C CYS A 95 0.18 15.01 -0.89
N GLN A 96 1.04 16.03 -1.02
CA GLN A 96 0.77 17.18 -1.88
C GLN A 96 0.66 16.81 -3.37
N LYS A 97 1.41 15.80 -3.81
CA LYS A 97 1.45 15.33 -5.19
C LYS A 97 0.67 14.03 -5.42
N TYR A 98 -0.18 13.61 -4.47
CA TYR A 98 -0.75 12.26 -4.44
C TYR A 98 -1.53 11.92 -5.71
N SER A 99 -2.31 12.86 -6.25
CA SER A 99 -3.08 12.69 -7.49
C SER A 99 -2.20 12.44 -8.72
N ILE A 100 -0.98 12.98 -8.74
CA ILE A 100 -0.04 12.86 -9.86
C ILE A 100 0.73 11.53 -9.77
N ILE A 101 1.11 11.14 -8.56
CA ILE A 101 1.93 9.93 -8.33
C ILE A 101 1.08 8.66 -8.09
N TYR A 102 -0.25 8.79 -8.12
CA TYR A 102 -1.17 7.69 -7.87
C TYR A 102 -0.98 6.54 -8.86
N ARG A 103 -0.78 5.31 -8.34
CA ARG A 103 -0.59 4.09 -9.14
C ARG A 103 -1.60 3.00 -8.79
N ARG A 104 -1.73 2.68 -7.51
CA ARG A 104 -2.64 1.66 -6.98
C ARG A 104 -3.32 2.19 -5.71
N PRO A 105 -4.60 1.86 -5.49
CA PRO A 105 -5.28 2.26 -4.27
C PRO A 105 -4.68 1.51 -3.07
N GLN A 106 -4.35 2.26 -2.03
CA GLN A 106 -3.94 1.71 -0.74
C GLN A 106 -4.95 2.14 0.33
N GLY A 107 -5.42 1.17 1.12
CA GLY A 107 -6.44 1.42 2.13
C GLY A 107 -7.85 1.57 1.55
N LEU A 108 -8.74 2.15 2.34
CA LEU A 108 -10.16 2.27 2.06
C LEU A 108 -10.57 3.74 2.14
N TYR A 109 -11.31 4.22 1.12
CA TYR A 109 -11.82 5.58 1.07
C TYR A 109 -13.31 5.58 1.39
N ILE A 110 -13.73 6.43 2.33
CA ILE A 110 -15.14 6.63 2.69
C ILE A 110 -15.45 8.11 2.52
N SER A 111 -16.42 8.42 1.68
CA SER A 111 -16.84 9.79 1.39
C SER A 111 -18.10 10.18 2.16
N LEU A 112 -18.38 11.48 2.25
CA LEU A 112 -19.68 11.98 2.71
C LEU A 112 -20.84 11.45 1.85
N LYS A 113 -20.58 11.05 0.61
CA LYS A 113 -21.56 10.39 -0.29
C LYS A 113 -22.02 9.02 0.22
N ASP A 114 -21.24 8.37 1.07
CA ASP A 114 -21.58 7.06 1.66
C ASP A 114 -22.37 7.20 2.96
N LYS A 115 -22.47 8.44 3.48
CA LYS A 115 -23.14 8.74 4.74
C LYS A 115 -24.65 8.66 4.57
N CYS A 116 -25.32 8.19 5.61
CA CYS A 116 -26.77 8.20 5.63
C CYS A 116 -27.29 9.64 5.70
N VAL A 117 -28.31 9.96 4.91
CA VAL A 117 -29.06 11.22 5.07
C VAL A 117 -30.18 10.96 6.06
N ALA A 118 -30.19 11.71 7.16
CA ALA A 118 -31.31 11.71 8.09
C ALA A 118 -32.44 12.51 7.48
N VAL A 119 -33.59 11.87 7.23
CA VAL A 119 -34.82 12.55 6.85
C VAL A 119 -35.70 12.62 8.09
N LEU A 120 -35.92 13.85 8.56
CA LEU A 120 -36.89 14.14 9.61
C LEU A 120 -38.25 14.41 8.95
N ASN A 121 -39.20 13.50 9.16
CA ASN A 121 -40.61 13.84 9.03
C ASN A 121 -41.20 14.01 10.44
N LEU A 122 -42.30 14.77 10.55
CA LEU A 122 -42.88 15.32 11.79
C LEU A 122 -42.99 14.33 12.98
N PHE A 123 -42.94 13.02 12.76
CA PHE A 123 -43.01 11.99 13.81
C PHE A 123 -42.09 10.76 13.59
N LYS A 124 -41.09 10.83 12.69
CA LYS A 124 -40.18 9.70 12.44
C LYS A 124 -38.79 10.17 12.00
N PHE A 125 -37.78 9.75 12.76
CA PHE A 125 -36.39 9.73 12.30
C PHE A 125 -36.22 8.52 11.38
N SER A 126 -35.95 8.76 10.10
CA SER A 126 -35.58 7.71 9.16
C SER A 126 -34.23 8.03 8.53
N CYS A 127 -33.30 7.12 8.72
CA CYS A 127 -32.01 7.12 8.05
C CYS A 127 -32.17 6.26 6.78
N VAL A 128 -32.10 6.89 5.61
CA VAL A 128 -32.16 6.18 4.31
C VAL A 128 -30.84 6.35 3.58
N GLY A 129 -30.28 5.26 3.04
CA GLY A 129 -29.20 5.30 2.04
C GLY A 129 -27.76 5.32 2.58
N GLY A 130 -27.51 5.01 3.85
CA GLY A 130 -26.13 4.87 4.36
C GLY A 130 -25.43 3.62 3.84
N LYS A 131 -24.27 3.77 3.21
CA LYS A 131 -23.49 2.69 2.59
C LYS A 131 -22.14 2.41 3.24
N ILE A 132 -21.80 3.10 4.33
CA ILE A 132 -20.50 2.91 5.03
C ILE A 132 -20.24 1.44 5.35
N LEU A 133 -21.24 0.71 5.87
CA LEU A 133 -21.07 -0.72 6.18
C LEU A 133 -20.82 -1.56 4.93
N GLU A 134 -21.42 -1.21 3.79
CA GLU A 134 -21.19 -1.88 2.51
C GLU A 134 -19.77 -1.61 2.01
N VAL A 135 -19.29 -0.36 2.12
CA VAL A 135 -17.91 0.01 1.79
C VAL A 135 -16.92 -0.77 2.66
N LEU A 136 -17.15 -0.86 3.97
CA LEU A 136 -16.31 -1.65 4.88
C LEU A 136 -16.31 -3.16 4.53
N LYS A 137 -17.45 -3.71 4.10
CA LYS A 137 -17.56 -5.13 3.71
C LYS A 137 -16.76 -5.48 2.45
N ASN A 138 -16.43 -4.48 1.61
CA ASN A 138 -15.59 -4.65 0.43
C ASN A 138 -14.11 -4.88 0.77
N TRP A 139 -13.68 -4.54 1.98
CA TRP A 139 -12.30 -4.80 2.40
C TRP A 139 -12.05 -6.33 2.42
N PRO A 140 -10.98 -6.82 1.77
CA PRO A 140 -10.77 -8.26 1.58
C PRO A 140 -10.43 -8.99 2.88
N GLU A 141 -9.82 -8.29 3.83
CA GLU A 141 -9.39 -8.84 5.11
C GLU A 141 -10.50 -8.76 6.16
N ARG A 142 -10.82 -9.88 6.80
CA ARG A 142 -11.95 -9.97 7.75
C ARG A 142 -11.55 -9.67 9.19
N SER A 143 -10.32 -9.98 9.57
CA SER A 143 -9.84 -9.86 10.95
C SER A 143 -8.97 -8.61 11.11
N ILE A 144 -9.61 -7.44 11.13
CA ILE A 144 -8.92 -6.16 11.34
C ILE A 144 -8.78 -5.88 12.84
N GLN A 145 -7.56 -5.61 13.27
CA GLN A 145 -7.23 -5.28 14.67
C GLN A 145 -6.90 -3.79 14.87
N VAL A 146 -6.34 -3.15 13.85
CA VAL A 146 -5.88 -1.76 13.91
C VAL A 146 -6.40 -1.01 12.69
N SER A 147 -6.88 0.21 12.90
CA SER A 147 -7.28 1.12 11.83
C SER A 147 -6.69 2.50 12.10
N VAL A 148 -6.05 3.07 11.08
CA VAL A 148 -5.56 4.45 11.09
C VAL A 148 -6.47 5.24 10.15
N VAL A 149 -7.14 6.25 10.67
CA VAL A 149 -8.14 7.03 9.93
C VAL A 149 -7.74 8.49 9.96
N ASN A 150 -7.84 9.15 8.81
CA ASN A 150 -7.52 10.56 8.65
C ASN A 150 -8.52 11.21 7.67
N ASP A 151 -8.93 12.45 7.94
CA ASP A 151 -9.80 13.22 7.06
C ASP A 151 -9.03 14.17 6.12
N GLY A 152 -7.69 14.22 6.25
CA GLY A 152 -6.81 14.99 5.37
C GLY A 152 -6.69 16.48 5.71
N LYS A 153 -7.45 16.99 6.69
CA LYS A 153 -7.50 18.44 6.98
C LYS A 153 -6.22 19.01 7.58
N ARG A 154 -5.41 18.17 8.21
CA ARG A 154 -4.13 18.56 8.83
C ARG A 154 -3.08 17.50 8.59
N ILE A 155 -2.52 17.50 7.38
CA ILE A 155 -1.36 16.69 7.06
C ILE A 155 -0.10 17.40 7.58
N LEU A 156 0.51 16.86 8.63
CA LEU A 156 1.73 17.40 9.23
C LEU A 156 1.60 18.92 9.53
N GLY A 157 2.49 19.74 8.97
CA GLY A 157 2.41 21.21 8.96
C GLY A 157 1.95 21.79 7.62
N LEU A 158 1.41 20.97 6.71
CA LEU A 158 1.08 21.34 5.32
C LEU A 158 -0.38 21.81 5.14
N GLY A 159 -1.17 21.80 6.21
CA GLY A 159 -2.58 22.18 6.17
C GLY A 159 -3.48 21.10 5.55
N ASP A 160 -4.51 21.56 4.85
CA ASP A 160 -5.53 20.69 4.24
C ASP A 160 -5.01 20.11 2.92
N GLN A 161 -4.96 18.77 2.85
CA GLN A 161 -4.52 17.99 1.70
C GLN A 161 -5.54 16.86 1.42
N GLY A 162 -6.82 17.09 1.71
CA GLY A 162 -7.89 16.10 1.51
C GLY A 162 -7.97 15.48 0.10
N CYS A 163 -8.93 14.57 -0.07
CA CYS A 163 -9.20 13.88 -1.34
C CYS A 163 -10.38 14.49 -2.10
#